data_AF-A0A845X2I7-F1
#
_entry.id   AF-A0A845X2I7-F1
#
_cell.length_a   1.000
_cell.length_b   1.000
_cell.length_c   1.000
_cell.angle_alpha   90.00
_cell.angle_beta   90.00
_cell.angle_gamma   90.00
#
_symmetry.space_group_name_H-M   'P 1'
#
loop_
_entity.id
_entity.type
_entity.pdbx_description
1 polymer ?
#
loop_
_entity_poly.entity_id
_entity_poly.type
_entity_poly.pdbx_seq_one_letter_code
_entity_poly.pdbx_strand_id
1 'polypeptide(L)' 'MFTLTLVKTWGWHYRIRCKNDVWLWRSSKGWSQPKSFHLQPGEVFGWHNVKLHKRQWYGPVHVIFGRNNVNGEF' A
#
# COMPACT_ATOMS: atom_id res chain seq x y z
N MET A 1 18.88 -10.35 -9.24
CA MET A 1 18.18 -9.29 -10.00
C MET A 1 16.86 -9.85 -10.53
N PHE A 2 15.88 -10.15 -9.66
CA PHE A 2 14.62 -10.85 -10.02
C PHE A 2 13.35 -10.03 -9.72
N THR A 3 13.47 -8.90 -9.04
CA THR A 3 12.33 -8.11 -8.55
C THR A 3 11.62 -7.30 -9.63
N LEU A 4 12.29 -7.01 -10.75
CA LEU A 4 11.74 -6.20 -11.85
C LEU A 4 10.76 -6.96 -12.75
N THR A 5 10.84 -8.29 -12.78
CA THR A 5 10.06 -9.11 -13.72
C THR A 5 8.60 -9.23 -13.31
N LEU A 6 8.31 -9.52 -12.02
CA LEU A 6 6.94 -9.67 -11.50
C LEU A 6 6.10 -8.38 -11.59
N VAL A 7 6.75 -7.23 -11.39
CA VAL A 7 6.12 -5.90 -11.46
C VAL A 7 5.54 -5.64 -12.85
N LYS A 8 6.27 -6.01 -13.92
CA LYS A 8 5.77 -5.87 -15.29
C LYS A 8 4.67 -6.89 -15.62
N THR A 9 4.81 -8.15 -15.19
CA THR A 9 3.85 -9.20 -15.52
C THR A 9 2.46 -8.94 -14.93
N TRP A 10 2.38 -8.26 -13.79
CA TRP A 10 1.10 -7.96 -13.12
C TRP A 10 0.55 -6.57 -13.46
N GLY A 11 1.16 -5.83 -14.39
CA GLY A 11 0.72 -4.48 -14.77
C GLY A 11 0.98 -3.42 -13.69
N TRP A 12 2.02 -3.57 -12.88
CA TRP A 12 2.38 -2.58 -11.85
C TRP A 12 3.28 -1.52 -12.48
N HIS A 13 2.70 -0.42 -12.95
CA HIS A 13 3.44 0.61 -13.68
C HIS A 13 4.26 1.54 -12.79
N TYR A 14 4.00 1.56 -11.47
CA TYR A 14 4.67 2.45 -10.54
C TYR A 14 4.71 1.86 -9.12
N ARG A 15 5.78 2.13 -8.38
CA ARG A 15 5.86 1.90 -6.94
C ARG A 15 5.70 3.24 -6.23
N ILE A 16 4.54 3.49 -5.63
CA ILE A 16 4.34 4.68 -4.79
C ILE A 16 4.93 4.39 -3.41
N ARG A 17 5.96 5.14 -3.01
CA ARG A 17 6.38 5.19 -1.61
C ARG A 17 5.46 6.15 -0.88
N CYS A 18 4.53 5.60 -0.11
CA CYS A 18 3.67 6.39 0.74
C CYS A 18 4.37 6.64 2.09
N LYS A 19 4.34 7.89 2.57
CA LYS A 19 4.72 8.18 3.95
C LYS A 19 3.62 7.70 4.90
N ASN A 20 3.97 7.50 6.17
CA ASN A 20 3.06 7.00 7.22
C ASN A 20 1.84 7.90 7.48
N ASP A 21 1.82 9.12 6.95
CA ASP A 21 0.76 10.11 7.06
C ASP A 21 -0.19 10.14 5.85
N VAL A 22 0.04 9.31 4.81
CA VAL A 22 -0.91 9.21 3.69
C VAL A 22 -2.28 8.75 4.21
N TRP A 23 -3.34 9.21 3.55
CA TRP A 23 -4.70 8.77 3.83
C TRP A 23 -5.15 7.76 2.78
N LEU A 24 -5.64 6.62 3.25
CA LEU A 24 -6.19 5.52 2.48
C LEU A 24 -7.70 5.46 2.73
N TRP A 25 -8.51 5.57 1.68
CA TRP A 25 -9.95 5.31 1.76
C TRP A 25 -10.26 3.90 1.29
N ARG A 26 -11.00 3.17 2.12
CA ARG A 26 -11.55 1.85 1.79
C ARG A 26 -13.07 1.90 1.95
N SER A 27 -13.82 1.40 0.96
CA SER A 27 -15.28 1.53 0.91
C SER A 27 -16.00 1.07 2.17
N SER A 28 -15.54 0.00 2.81
CA SER A 28 -16.15 -0.58 4.03
C SER A 28 -15.62 0.00 5.34
N LYS A 29 -14.56 0.81 5.32
CA LYS A 29 -13.84 1.27 6.53
C LYS A 29 -13.60 2.78 6.59
N GLY A 30 -13.88 3.51 5.51
CA GLY A 30 -13.61 4.95 5.41
C GLY A 30 -12.12 5.27 5.33
N TRP A 31 -11.76 6.46 5.80
CA TRP A 31 -10.39 6.98 5.77
C TRP A 31 -9.55 6.47 6.95
N SER A 32 -8.36 5.96 6.65
CA SER A 32 -7.38 5.50 7.64
C SER A 32 -5.95 5.85 7.19
N GLN A 33 -4.99 5.84 8.10
CA GLN A 33 -3.57 6.05 7.77
C GLN A 33 -2.79 4.74 7.93
N PRO A 34 -1.72 4.48 7.16
CA PRO A 34 -0.93 3.25 7.30
C PRO A 34 -0.46 2.99 8.73
N LYS A 35 -0.08 4.03 9.48
CA LYS A 35 0.37 3.92 10.88
C LYS A 35 -0.68 3.37 11.85
N SER A 36 -1.97 3.35 11.50
CA SER A 36 -3.00 2.74 12.35
C SER A 36 -3.04 1.22 12.23
N PHE A 37 -2.37 0.64 11.23
CA PHE A 37 -2.28 -0.79 11.03
C PHE A 37 -1.02 -1.32 11.70
N HIS A 38 -1.20 -2.32 12.55
CA HIS A 38 -0.09 -3.03 13.18
C HIS A 38 0.15 -4.30 12.36
N LEU A 39 1.30 -4.37 11.72
CA LEU A 39 1.76 -5.54 10.96
C LEU A 39 2.89 -6.22 11.73
N GLN A 40 2.83 -7.55 11.83
CA GLN A 40 3.96 -8.36 12.26
C GLN A 40 5.05 -8.38 11.17
N PRO A 41 6.32 -8.64 11.50
CA PRO A 41 7.36 -8.84 10.50
C PRO A 41 6.94 -9.93 9.48
N GLY A 42 7.03 -9.60 8.19
CA GLY A 42 6.60 -10.50 7.10
C GLY A 42 5.11 -10.46 6.76
N GLU A 43 4.30 -9.70 7.50
CA GLU A 43 2.86 -9.58 7.23
C GLU A 43 2.57 -8.55 6.12
N VAL A 44 1.55 -8.83 5.32
CA VAL A 44 1.11 -8.02 4.19
C VAL A 44 -0.42 -7.92 4.14
N PHE A 45 -0.92 -6.72 3.85
CA PHE A 45 -2.29 -6.48 3.43
C PHE A 45 -2.34 -6.13 1.94
N GLY A 46 -3.24 -6.79 1.21
CA GLY A 46 -3.63 -6.45 -0.15
C GLY A 46 -5.00 -5.78 -0.15
N TRP A 47 -5.07 -4.53 -0.60
CA TRP A 47 -6.31 -3.79 -0.72
C TRP A 47 -6.59 -3.46 -2.19
N HIS A 48 -7.86 -3.62 -2.57
CA HIS A 48 -8.37 -3.28 -3.90
C HIS A 48 -9.29 -2.05 -3.77
N ASN A 49 -9.41 -1.28 -4.85
CA ASN A 49 -10.26 -0.07 -4.90
C ASN A 49 -9.94 0.96 -3.81
N VAL A 50 -8.65 1.15 -3.51
CA VAL A 50 -8.20 2.16 -2.54
C VAL A 50 -8.12 3.52 -3.22
N LYS A 51 -8.60 4.56 -2.53
CA LYS A 51 -8.32 5.96 -2.93
C LYS A 51 -7.28 6.55 -1.99
N LEU A 52 -6.32 7.26 -2.56
CA LEU A 52 -5.28 7.97 -1.82
C LEU A 52 -5.66 9.45 -1.71
N HIS A 53 -5.22 10.10 -0.62
CA HIS A 53 -5.36 11.53 -0.31
C HIS A 53 -6.82 12.02 -0.14
N LYS A 54 -7.10 12.68 1.00
CA LYS A 54 -8.45 13.19 1.32
C LYS A 54 -8.94 14.30 0.36
N ARG A 55 -8.04 15.19 -0.08
CA ARG A 55 -8.39 16.40 -0.85
C ARG A 55 -8.31 16.21 -2.36
N GLN A 56 -7.31 15.47 -2.83
CA GLN A 56 -7.10 15.21 -4.26
C GLN A 56 -7.15 13.70 -4.44
N TRP A 57 -8.34 13.18 -4.70
CA TRP A 57 -8.56 11.75 -4.80
C TRP A 57 -7.73 11.17 -5.94
N TYR A 58 -6.81 10.27 -5.59
CA TYR A 58 -6.06 9.47 -6.55
C TYR A 58 -6.48 8.00 -6.43
N GLY A 59 -7.00 7.44 -7.52
CA GLY A 59 -7.49 6.06 -7.57
C GLY A 59 -8.79 5.90 -8.36
N PRO A 60 -9.42 4.71 -8.31
CA PRO A 60 -9.07 3.54 -7.49
C PRO A 60 -7.75 2.86 -7.90
N VAL A 61 -6.95 2.43 -6.92
CA VAL A 61 -5.72 1.66 -7.13
C VAL A 61 -5.67 0.40 -6.28
N HIS A 62 -4.81 -0.54 -6.67
CA HIS A 62 -4.40 -1.67 -5.84
C HIS A 62 -3.23 -1.25 -4.95
N VAL A 63 -3.31 -1.57 -3.66
CA VAL A 63 -2.28 -1.23 -2.67
C VAL A 63 -1.86 -2.50 -1.96
N ILE A 64 -0.57 -2.79 -1.96
CA ILE A 64 0.05 -3.75 -1.04
C ILE A 64 0.78 -2.95 0.03
N PHE A 65 0.43 -3.17 1.29
CA PHE A 65 1.07 -2.57 2.46
C PHE A 65 1.61 -3.70 3.34
N GLY A 66 2.89 -3.68 3.67
CA GLY A 66 3.56 -4.79 4.35
C GLY A 66 4.69 -4.31 5.24
N ARG A 67 5.11 -5.16 6.18
CA ARG A 67 6.29 -4.90 7.01
C ARG A 67 7.42 -5.86 6.65
N ASN A 68 8.57 -5.32 6.28
CA ASN A 68 9.70 -6.14 5.82
C ASN A 68 10.22 -7.03 6.96
N ASN A 69 10.37 -8.32 6.69
CA ASN A 69 10.88 -9.30 7.66
C ASN A 69 12.39 -9.16 7.94
N VAL A 70 13.16 -8.56 7.01
CA VAL A 70 14.63 -8.49 7.13
C VAL A 70 15.07 -7.36 8.06
N ASN A 71 14.38 -6.22 8.03
CA ASN A 71 14.78 -5.00 8.77
C ASN A 71 13.66 -4.42 9.66
N GLY A 72 12.45 -4.98 9.63
CA GLY A 72 11.30 -4.46 10.40
C GLY A 72 10.74 -3.11 9.92
N GLU A 73 11.25 -2.56 8.81
CA GLU A 73 10.84 -1.29 8.21
C GLU A 73 9.53 -1.41 7.41
N PHE A 74 8.80 -0.29 7.29
CA PHE A 74 7.51 -0.14 6.60
C PHE A 74 7.68 0.51 5.21
#